data_AF-N2JTU4-F1
#
_entry.id   AF-N2JTU4-F1
#
_cell.length_a   1.000
_cell.length_b   1.000
_cell.length_c   1.000
_cell.angle_alpha   90.00
_cell.angle_beta   90.00
_cell.angle_gamma   90.00
#
_symmetry.space_group_name_H-M   'P 1'
#
loop_
_entity.id
_entity.type
_entity.pdbx_description
1 polymer ?
#
loop_
_entity_poly.entity_id
_entity_poly.type
_entity_poly.pdbx_seq_one_letter_code
_entity_poly.pdbx_strand_id
1 'polypeptide(L)' 'MKWHFIDQPEQTIQYYVLHAMEEGCCQGCHVRVNLRRKGKDFSIEQIRAAMQRMQKAGIIKRERGLWLLTEQAA' A
#
# COMPACT_ATOMS: atom_id res chain seq x y z
N MET A 1 31.81 13.20 -8.69
CA MET A 1 30.49 12.56 -8.56
C MET A 1 30.18 12.43 -7.07
N LYS A 2 29.23 13.21 -6.56
CA LYS A 2 28.82 13.14 -5.15
C LYS A 2 27.69 12.13 -5.06
N TRP A 3 27.99 10.95 -4.52
CA TRP A 3 26.98 9.93 -4.24
C TRP A 3 26.12 10.44 -3.09
N HIS A 4 24.94 10.95 -3.41
CA HIS A 4 23.93 11.23 -2.40
C HIS A 4 23.37 9.88 -1.97
N PHE A 5 23.76 9.42 -0.78
CA PHE A 5 23.02 8.36 -0.11
C PHE A 5 21.58 8.87 0.04
N ILE A 6 20.64 8.18 -0.61
CA ILE A 6 19.22 8.44 -0.42
C ILE A 6 18.92 7.89 0.98
N ASP A 7 18.89 8.76 1.99
CA ASP A 7 18.72 8.37 3.40
C ASP A 7 17.44 7.54 3.67
N GLN A 8 16.48 7.56 2.75
CA GLN A 8 15.37 6.61 2.67
C GLN A 8 15.03 6.35 1.19
N PRO A 9 15.46 5.23 0.57
CA PRO A 9 15.06 4.94 -0.80
C PRO A 9 13.54 4.94 -0.90
N GLU A 10 13.00 5.64 -1.90
CA GLU A 10 11.56 5.63 -2.15
C GLU A 10 11.10 4.19 -2.35
N GLN A 11 10.34 3.68 -1.38
CA GLN A 11 9.74 2.37 -1.49
C GLN A 11 8.64 2.37 -2.56
N THR A 12 8.32 1.20 -3.11
CA THR A 12 7.25 1.09 -4.10
C THR A 12 5.89 1.48 -3.50
N ILE A 13 4.94 1.92 -4.32
CA ILE A 13 3.59 2.20 -3.85
C ILE A 13 2.94 0.99 -3.14
N GLN A 14 3.25 -0.24 -3.58
CA GLN A 14 2.77 -1.47 -2.94
C GLN A 14 3.23 -1.58 -1.49
N TYR A 15 4.47 -1.19 -1.19
CA TYR A 15 4.99 -1.19 0.17
C TYR A 15 4.17 -0.24 1.07
N TYR A 16 3.95 0.99 0.62
CA TYR A 16 3.16 1.96 1.38
C TYR A 16 1.71 1.51 1.56
N VAL A 17 1.09 0.96 0.51
CA VAL A 17 -0.27 0.43 0.58
C VAL A 17 -0.35 -0.74 1.57
N LEU A 18 0.61 -1.66 1.55
CA LEU A 18 0.68 -2.78 2.48
C LEU A 18 0.79 -2.29 3.94
N HIS A 19 1.72 -1.38 4.21
CA HIS A 19 1.88 -0.79 5.55
C HIS A 19 0.61 -0.08 6.03
N ALA A 20 -0.11 0.63 5.15
CA ALA A 20 -1.39 1.25 5.53
C ALA A 20 -2.47 0.18 5.85
N MET A 21 -2.46 -0.95 5.15
CA MET A 21 -3.36 -2.07 5.42
C MET A 21 -3.04 -2.78 6.73
N GLU A 22 -1.75 -2.93 7.09
CA GLU A 22 -1.31 -3.45 8.41
C GLU A 22 -1.77 -2.57 9.57
N GLU A 23 -1.94 -1.26 9.33
CA GLU A 23 -2.56 -0.32 10.27
C GLU A 23 -4.10 -0.34 10.26
N GLY A 24 -4.73 -1.28 9.53
CA GLY A 24 -6.18 -1.48 9.48
C GLY A 24 -6.92 -0.74 8.37
N CYS A 25 -6.23 -0.16 7.39
CA CYS A 25 -6.89 0.51 6.26
C CYS A 25 -7.40 -0.48 5.20
N CYS A 26 -8.63 -0.97 5.35
CA CYS A 26 -9.21 -1.99 4.44
C CYS A 26 -9.89 -1.42 3.18
N GLN A 27 -9.86 -0.11 2.96
CA GLN A 27 -10.46 0.55 1.79
C GLN A 27 -9.47 1.53 1.15
N GLY A 28 -9.51 1.66 -0.18
CA GLY A 28 -8.58 2.53 -0.91
C GLY A 28 -8.65 4.00 -0.49
N CYS A 29 -9.83 4.51 -0.10
CA CYS A 29 -9.98 5.86 0.42
C CYS A 29 -9.28 6.04 1.79
N HIS A 30 -9.37 5.04 2.67
CA HIS A 30 -8.69 5.05 3.97
C HIS A 30 -7.17 4.96 3.80
N VAL A 31 -6.70 4.09 2.90
CA VAL A 31 -5.28 4.00 2.51
C VAL A 31 -4.79 5.36 2.04
N ARG A 32 -5.52 6.03 1.13
CA ARG A 32 -5.15 7.35 0.62
C ARG A 32 -5.02 8.39 1.74
N VAL A 33 -5.99 8.44 2.65
CA VAL A 33 -5.96 9.38 3.78
C VAL A 33 -4.79 9.09 4.73
N ASN A 34 -4.53 7.81 5.03
CA ASN A 34 -3.40 7.39 5.86
C ASN A 34 -2.06 7.80 5.23
N LEU A 35 -1.86 7.49 3.96
CA LEU A 35 -0.62 7.80 3.24
C LEU A 35 -0.39 9.31 3.11
N ARG A 36 -1.45 10.08 2.83
CA ARG A 36 -1.36 11.54 2.77
C ARG A 36 -0.93 12.15 4.10
N ARG A 37 -1.42 11.63 5.23
CA ARG A 37 -0.99 12.06 6.58
C ARG A 37 0.49 11.79 6.85
N LYS A 38 1.08 10.82 6.15
CA LYS A 38 2.50 10.46 6.22
C LYS A 38 3.36 11.12 5.13
N GLY A 39 2.83 12.12 4.44
CA GLY A 39 3.54 12.85 3.38
C GLY A 39 3.72 12.06 2.08
N LYS A 40 2.90 11.02 1.85
CA LYS A 40 2.89 10.24 0.60
C LYS A 40 1.61 10.55 -0.17
N ASP A 41 1.74 11.29 -1.27
CA ASP A 41 0.59 11.74 -2.07
C ASP A 41 0.42 10.84 -3.30
N PHE A 42 -0.46 9.85 -3.19
CA PHE A 42 -0.85 8.96 -4.28
C PHE A 42 -2.32 9.17 -4.65
N SER A 43 -2.61 9.13 -5.94
CA SER A 43 -3.98 9.15 -6.43
C SER A 43 -4.72 7.86 -6.05
N ILE A 44 -6.06 7.92 -6.05
CA ILE A 44 -6.87 6.73 -5.74
C ILE A 44 -6.71 5.64 -6.81
N GLU A 45 -6.45 6.02 -8.06
CA GLU A 45 -6.17 5.13 -9.19
C GLU A 45 -4.82 4.42 -9.00
N GLN A 46 -3.78 5.13 -8.57
CA GLN A 46 -2.48 4.54 -8.27
C GLN A 46 -2.58 3.51 -7.14
N ILE A 47 -3.30 3.86 -6.06
CA ILE A 47 -3.57 2.94 -4.94
C ILE A 47 -4.36 1.73 -5.42
N ARG A 48 -5.42 1.92 -6.20
CA ARG A 48 -6.24 0.82 -6.75
C ARG A 48 -5.40 -0.12 -7.62
N ALA A 49 -4.55 0.43 -8.49
CA ALA A 49 -3.65 -0.36 -9.32
C ALA A 49 -2.63 -1.14 -8.48
N ALA A 50 -2.11 -0.55 -7.40
CA ALA A 50 -1.24 -1.24 -6.45
C ALA A 50 -1.95 -2.41 -5.75
N MET A 51 -3.18 -2.18 -5.25
CA MET A 51 -4.00 -3.23 -4.63
C MET A 51 -4.31 -4.36 -5.60
N GLN A 52 -4.64 -4.06 -6.86
CA GLN A 52 -4.85 -5.08 -7.90
C GLN A 52 -3.59 -5.93 -8.16
N ARG A 53 -2.41 -5.31 -8.21
CA ARG A 53 -1.13 -6.03 -8.34
C ARG A 53 -0.87 -6.93 -7.12
N MET A 54 -1.11 -6.43 -5.91
CA MET A 54 -0.96 -7.20 -4.67
C MET A 54 -1.96 -8.36 -4.58
N GLN A 55 -3.17 -8.16 -5.09
CA GLN A 55 -4.17 -9.22 -5.19
C GLN A 55 -3.72 -10.32 -6.15
N LYS A 56 -3.22 -9.95 -7.33
CA LYS A 56 -2.67 -10.91 -8.30
C LYS A 56 -1.48 -11.69 -7.73
N ALA A 57 -0.69 -11.07 -6.85
CA ALA A 57 0.41 -11.70 -6.15
C ALA A 57 -0.02 -12.55 -4.93
N GLY A 58 -1.32 -12.62 -4.60
CA GLY A 58 -1.82 -13.38 -3.47
C GLY A 58 -1.58 -12.75 -2.09
N ILE A 59 -1.09 -11.50 -2.03
CA ILE A 59 -0.76 -10.80 -0.78
C ILE A 59 -2.03 -10.32 -0.08
N ILE A 60 -3.01 -9.88 -0.87
CA ILE A 60 -4.30 -9.39 -0.36
C ILE A 60 -5.46 -10.05 -1.10
N LYS A 61 -6.60 -10.12 -0.44
CA LYS A 61 -7.86 -10.59 -1.00
C LYS A 61 -8.96 -9.55 -0.83
N ARG A 62 -10.01 -9.66 -1.64
CA ARG A 62 -11.19 -8.80 -1.54
C ARG A 62 -12.37 -9.62 -1.03
N GLU A 63 -12.90 -9.25 0.13
CA GLU A 63 -13.98 -9.96 0.80
C GLU A 63 -15.02 -8.96 1.29
N ARG A 64 -16.30 -9.19 0.95
CA ARG A 64 -17.43 -8.30 1.31
C ARG A 64 -17.18 -6.81 1.00
N GLY A 65 -16.46 -6.53 -0.09
CA GLY A 65 -16.12 -5.17 -0.53
C GLY A 65 -14.88 -4.56 0.14
N LEU A 66 -14.29 -5.22 1.15
CA LEU A 66 -13.08 -4.81 1.85
C LEU A 66 -11.83 -5.51 1.29
N TRP A 67 -10.69 -4.84 1.39
CA TRP A 67 -9.38 -5.43 1.12
C TRP A 67 -8.78 -5.94 2.43
N LEU A 68 -8.38 -7.20 2.45
CA LEU A 68 -7.81 -7.88 3.61
C LEU A 68 -6.46 -8.45 3.23
N LEU A 69 -5.52 -8.49 4.19
CA LEU A 69 -4.30 -9.26 4.04
C LEU A 69 -4.67 -10.74 3.92
N THR A 70 -4.03 -11.46 3.00
CA THR A 70 -4.10 -12.92 3.02
C THR A 70 -3.35 -13.35 4.27
N GLU A 71 -3.97 -14.13 5.16
CA GLU A 71 -3.27 -14.71 6.32
C GLU A 71 -2.03 -15.43 5.79
N GLN A 72 -0.84 -14.94 6.17
CA GLN A 72 0.36 -15.74 6.03
C GLN A 72 0.14 -16.92 6.96
N ALA A 73 0.03 -18.13 6.40
CA ALA A 73 0.08 -19.35 7.20
C ALA A 73 1.38 -19.28 8.03
N ALA A 74 1.21 -19.05 9.33
CA ALA A 74 2.29 -19.11 10.31
C ALA A 74 2.69 -20.57 10.53
#